data_AF-A0A892ZG35-F1
#
_entry.id   AF-A0A892ZG35-F1
#
_cell.length_a   1.000
_cell.length_b   1.000
_cell.length_c   1.000
_cell.angle_alpha   90.00
_cell.angle_beta   90.00
_cell.angle_gamma   90.00
#
_symmetry.space_group_name_H-M   'P 1'
#
loop_
_entity.id
_entity.type
_entity.pdbx_description
1 polymer ?
#
loop_
_entity_poly.entity_id
_entity_poly.type
_entity_poly.pdbx_seq_one_letter_code
_entity_poly.pdbx_strand_id
1 'polypeptide(L)'
;MLSKPEEFILAILAGLWVVLTYFLAAYTGMPTHTALLITVLTLIWAIVFFLLWQRNRVRLLWPVFMGLLVACWWPALDWLAIKDLLQLNAATETIIVSRPWYATWTAKFIYAIVPMLAGYVLIWKLKHRPARDQMIP
;
A
#
# COMPACT_ATOMS: atom_id res chain seq x y z
N MET A 1 18.81 14.51 12.82
CA MET A 1 18.64 15.83 13.45
C MET A 1 17.32 16.38 12.94
N LEU A 2 16.27 16.27 13.77
CA LEU A 2 14.91 16.73 13.47
C LEU A 2 14.83 18.23 13.76
N SER A 3 15.42 19.05 12.88
CA SER A 3 15.59 20.49 13.12
C SER A 3 14.39 21.32 12.62
N LYS A 4 13.43 20.70 11.92
CA LYS A 4 12.20 21.36 11.50
C LYS A 4 10.99 20.72 12.19
N PRO A 5 10.05 21.51 12.72
CA PRO A 5 8.85 20.99 13.39
C PRO A 5 8.00 20.09 12.47
N GLU A 6 8.07 20.33 11.16
CA GLU A 6 7.40 19.56 10.12
C GLU A 6 7.83 18.08 10.10
N GLU A 7 9.11 17.79 10.33
CA GLU A 7 9.62 16.41 10.30
C GLU A 7 9.08 15.59 11.48
N PHE A 8 8.90 16.24 12.63
CA PHE A 8 8.35 15.60 13.82
C PHE A 8 6.86 15.25 13.65
N ILE A 9 6.08 16.17 13.09
CA ILE A 9 4.66 15.93 12.79
C ILE A 9 4.51 14.76 11.81
N LEU A 10 5.33 14.72 10.76
CA LEU A 10 5.28 13.63 9.78
C LEU A 10 5.75 12.29 10.36
N ALA A 11 6.74 12.28 11.26
CA ALA A 11 7.16 11.07 11.96
C ALA A 11 6.03 10.51 12.85
N ILE A 12 5.35 11.38 13.60
CA ILE A 12 4.18 10.98 14.41
C ILE A 12 3.07 10.47 13.50
N LEU A 13 2.76 11.18 12.42
CA LEU A 13 1.70 10.77 11.48
C LEU A 13 2.02 9.41 10.84
N ALA A 14 3.28 9.16 10.47
CA ALA A 14 3.74 7.88 9.96
C ALA A 14 3.62 6.77 11.01
N GLY A 15 4.01 7.02 12.26
CA GLY A 15 3.82 6.08 13.36
C GLY A 15 2.34 5.77 13.59
N LEU A 16 1.49 6.79 13.59
CA LEU A 16 0.04 6.64 13.74
C LEU A 16 -0.57 5.85 12.58
N TRP A 17 -0.07 6.03 11.36
CA TRP A 17 -0.48 5.25 10.18
C TRP A 17 -0.14 3.76 10.32
N VAL A 18 1.05 3.43 10.82
CA VAL A 18 1.44 2.03 11.07
C VAL A 18 0.52 1.39 12.11
N VAL A 19 0.23 2.11 13.21
CA VAL A 19 -0.69 1.64 14.26
C VAL A 19 -2.10 1.44 13.69
N LEU A 20 -2.60 2.40 12.90
CA LEU A 20 -3.90 2.29 12.23
C LEU A 20 -3.95 1.07 11.30
N THR A 21 -2.86 0.80 10.57
CA THR A 21 -2.75 -0.39 9.71
C THR A 21 -2.85 -1.68 10.50
N TYR A 22 -2.20 -1.76 11.68
CA TYR A 22 -2.33 -2.91 12.58
C TYR A 22 -3.78 -3.11 13.02
N PHE A 23 -4.45 -2.03 13.44
CA PHE A 23 -5.85 -2.09 13.85
C PHE A 23 -6.78 -2.53 12.72
N LEU A 24 -6.57 -2.03 11.50
CA LEU A 24 -7.29 -2.47 10.31
C LEU A 24 -7.10 -3.97 10.05
N ALA A 25 -5.86 -4.46 10.10
CA ALA A 25 -5.55 -5.87 9.91
C ALA A 25 -6.15 -6.75 11.02
N ALA A 26 -6.11 -6.30 12.27
CA ALA A 26 -6.74 -6.98 13.41
C ALA A 26 -8.27 -7.01 13.29
N TYR A 27 -8.89 -5.91 12.87
CA TYR A 27 -10.34 -5.82 12.65
C TYR A 27 -10.83 -6.78 11.57
N THR A 28 -10.02 -7.01 10.53
CA THR A 28 -10.34 -7.98 9.47
C THR A 28 -10.29 -9.46 9.93
N GLY A 29 -10.01 -9.72 11.22
CA GLY A 29 -10.00 -11.08 11.79
C GLY A 29 -8.86 -11.96 11.27
N MET A 30 -7.80 -11.36 10.74
CA MET A 30 -6.65 -12.09 10.21
C MET A 30 -5.82 -12.70 11.36
N PRO A 31 -5.13 -13.83 11.12
CA PRO A 31 -4.16 -14.39 12.05
C PRO A 31 -3.12 -13.34 12.40
N THR A 32 -2.68 -13.37 13.66
CA THR A 32 -1.69 -12.44 14.22
C THR A 32 -0.41 -12.37 13.39
N HIS A 33 0.07 -13.50 12.87
CA HIS A 33 1.25 -13.56 12.00
C HIS A 33 1.11 -12.72 10.73
N THR A 34 -0.04 -12.79 10.04
CA THR A 34 -0.34 -12.01 8.84
C THR A 34 -0.53 -10.53 9.14
N ALA A 35 -1.21 -10.19 10.24
CA ALA A 35 -1.37 -8.80 10.67
C ALA A 35 -0.01 -8.16 11.01
N LEU A 36 0.85 -8.88 11.75
CA LEU A 36 2.19 -8.43 12.07
C LEU A 36 3.04 -8.23 10.81
N LEU A 37 3.01 -9.17 9.86
CA LEU A 37 3.73 -9.03 8.59
C LEU A 37 3.34 -7.76 7.83
N ILE A 38 2.04 -7.48 7.69
CA ILE A 38 1.56 -6.26 7.02
C ILE A 38 2.11 -5.03 7.74
N THR A 39 2.10 -5.02 9.07
CA THR A 39 2.55 -3.86 9.85
C THR A 39 4.05 -3.64 9.82
N VAL A 40 4.85 -4.71 9.82
CA VAL A 40 6.30 -4.61 9.64
C VAL A 40 6.61 -4.08 8.24
N LEU A 41 5.91 -4.57 7.21
CA LEU A 41 6.05 -4.08 5.84
C LEU A 41 5.66 -2.60 5.72
N THR A 42 4.55 -2.17 6.32
CA THR A 42 4.14 -0.76 6.30
C THR A 42 5.06 0.12 7.16
N LEU A 43 5.68 -0.42 8.21
CA LEU A 43 6.69 0.29 9.00
C LEU A 43 7.97 0.51 8.19
N ILE A 44 8.48 -0.53 7.51
CA ILE A 44 9.62 -0.39 6.59
C ILE A 44 9.29 0.62 5.50
N TRP A 45 8.10 0.52 4.90
CA TRP A 45 7.61 1.48 3.91
C TRP A 45 7.60 2.91 4.44
N ALA A 46 7.07 3.12 5.65
CA ALA A 46 6.97 4.43 6.28
C ALA A 46 8.37 5.03 6.57
N ILE A 47 9.32 4.21 7.04
CA ILE A 47 10.71 4.63 7.26
C ILE A 47 11.36 5.06 5.94
N VAL A 48 11.25 4.24 4.89
CA VAL A 48 11.83 4.55 3.58
C VAL A 48 11.17 5.80 2.98
N PHE A 49 9.86 5.96 3.15
CA PHE A 49 9.13 7.16 2.74
C PHE A 49 9.63 8.41 3.47
N PHE A 50 9.81 8.32 4.79
CA PHE A 50 10.32 9.42 5.61
C PHE A 50 11.74 9.83 5.21
N LEU A 51 12.63 8.87 4.96
CA LEU A 51 14.00 9.12 4.48
C LEU A 51 14.03 9.78 3.10
N LEU A 52 13.18 9.35 2.17
CA LEU A 52 13.09 9.97 0.84
C LEU A 52 12.45 11.36 0.89
N TRP A 53 11.52 11.58 1.82
CA TRP A 53 10.93 12.89 2.10
C TRP A 53 11.97 13.88 2.61
N GLN A 54 12.85 13.46 3.54
CA GLN A 54 13.94 14.29 4.04
C GLN A 54 14.88 14.77 2.93
N ARG A 55 15.03 13.99 1.85
CA ARG A 55 15.86 14.34 0.68
C ARG A 55 15.12 15.16 -0.39
N ASN A 56 13.88 15.58 -0.15
CA ASN A 56 13.02 16.32 -1.09
C ASN A 56 12.81 15.62 -2.46
N ARG A 57 13.01 14.29 -2.54
CA ARG A 57 12.85 13.49 -3.77
C ARG A 57 11.46 12.88 -3.94
N VAL A 58 10.55 13.16 -3.00
CA VAL A 58 9.21 12.57 -2.96
C VAL A 58 8.37 12.94 -4.18
N ARG A 59 8.54 14.12 -4.77
CA ARG A 59 7.71 14.57 -5.89
C ARG A 59 7.77 13.66 -7.12
N LEU A 60 8.89 12.97 -7.34
CA LEU A 60 9.06 12.03 -8.45
C LEU A 60 8.76 10.58 -8.04
N LEU A 61 9.06 10.20 -6.80
CA LEU A 61 8.92 8.83 -6.31
C LEU A 61 7.57 8.51 -5.65
N TRP A 62 6.73 9.51 -5.39
CA TRP A 62 5.38 9.35 -4.84
C TRP A 62 4.53 8.24 -5.51
N PRO A 63 4.42 8.15 -6.86
CA PRO A 63 3.65 7.09 -7.50
C PRO A 63 4.22 5.68 -7.27
N VAL A 64 5.55 5.55 -7.16
CA VAL A 64 6.19 4.26 -6.85
C VAL A 64 5.86 3.82 -5.42
N PHE A 65 5.87 4.76 -4.47
CA PHE A 65 5.49 4.51 -3.09
C PHE A 65 4.03 4.07 -2.93
N MET A 66 3.11 4.61 -3.74
CA MET A 66 1.71 4.17 -3.75
C MET A 66 1.58 2.71 -4.19
N GLY A 67 2.31 2.29 -5.23
CA GLY A 67 2.37 0.87 -5.63
C GLY A 67 2.97 -0.02 -4.56
N LEU A 68 4.03 0.45 -3.89
CA LEU A 68 4.67 -0.28 -2.79
C LEU A 68 3.76 -0.44 -1.56
N LEU A 69 2.92 0.56 -1.25
CA LEU A 69 1.95 0.48 -0.16
C LEU A 69 0.92 -0.61 -0.44
N VAL A 70 0.44 -0.70 -1.69
CA VAL A 70 -0.45 -1.80 -2.10
C VAL A 70 0.26 -3.15 -2.04
N ALA A 71 1.56 -3.21 -2.33
CA ALA A 71 2.37 -4.41 -2.15
C ALA A 71 2.47 -4.84 -0.67
N CYS A 72 2.55 -3.90 0.28
CA CYS A 72 2.52 -4.21 1.72
C CYS A 72 1.22 -4.91 2.16
N TRP A 73 0.13 -4.78 1.39
CA TRP A 73 -1.15 -5.43 1.65
C TRP A 73 -1.33 -6.77 0.91
N TRP A 74 -0.35 -7.23 0.13
CA TRP A 74 -0.42 -8.55 -0.50
C TRP A 74 -0.61 -9.72 0.47
N PRO A 75 -0.03 -9.73 1.70
CA PRO A 75 -0.28 -10.80 2.66
C PRO A 75 -1.76 -10.90 3.09
N ALA A 76 -2.50 -9.78 3.11
CA ALA A 76 -3.94 -9.79 3.36
C ALA A 76 -4.72 -10.46 2.22
N LEU A 77 -4.33 -10.22 0.97
CA LEU A 77 -4.93 -10.87 -0.19
C LEU A 77 -4.62 -12.37 -0.24
N ASP A 78 -3.40 -12.77 0.14
CA ASP A 78 -3.01 -14.18 0.24
C ASP A 78 -3.82 -14.90 1.34
N TRP A 79 -4.03 -14.25 2.49
CA TRP A 79 -4.91 -14.76 3.55
C TRP A 79 -6.37 -14.90 3.09
N LEU A 80 -6.93 -13.89 2.43
CA LEU A 80 -8.28 -13.93 1.86
C LEU A 80 -8.45 -15.07 0.84
N ALA A 81 -7.40 -15.42 0.10
CA ALA A 81 -7.42 -16.55 -0.83
C ALA A 81 -7.45 -17.91 -0.14
N ILE A 82 -6.81 -18.00 1.04
CA ILE A 82 -6.65 -19.26 1.79
C ILE A 82 -7.80 -19.48 2.77
N LYS A 83 -8.44 -18.44 3.31
CA LYS A 83 -9.55 -18.58 4.26
C LYS A 83 -10.71 -19.39 3.68
N ASP A 84 -10.99 -19.22 2.38
CA ASP A 84 -12.08 -19.91 1.69
C ASP A 84 -11.72 -21.39 1.44
N LEU A 85 -10.43 -21.69 1.24
CA LEU A 85 -9.91 -23.07 1.13
C LEU A 85 -9.92 -23.81 2.48
N LEU A 86 -9.71 -23.11 3.59
CA LEU A 86 -9.78 -23.68 4.94
C LEU A 86 -11.21 -24.06 5.35
N GLN A 87 -12.22 -23.32 4.88
CA GLN A 87 -13.63 -23.69 5.06
C GLN A 87 -14.03 -24.90 4.21
N LEU A 88 -13.46 -25.03 3.01
CA LEU A 88 -13.75 -26.13 2.09
C LEU A 88 -13.12 -27.46 2.53
N ASN A 89 -11.92 -27.43 3.14
CA ASN A 89 -11.24 -28.65 3.64
C ASN A 89 -11.96 -29.35 4.83
N ALA A 90 -12.94 -28.71 5.46
CA ALA A 90 -13.80 -29.37 6.45
C ALA A 90 -14.86 -30.27 5.79
N ALA A 91 -15.13 -30.07 4.50
CA ALA A 91 -16.02 -30.89 3.69
C ALA A 91 -15.17 -31.74 2.75
N THR A 92 -15.11 -33.03 3.03
CA THR A 92 -14.32 -34.05 2.33
C THR A 92 -14.54 -34.01 0.81
N GLU A 93 -13.65 -33.40 0.04
CA GLU A 93 -13.49 -33.68 -1.39
C GLU A 93 -12.18 -33.08 -1.94
N THR A 94 -11.41 -33.89 -2.67
CA THR A 94 -10.14 -33.53 -3.29
C THR A 94 -10.36 -32.54 -4.44
N ILE A 95 -10.57 -31.27 -4.09
CA ILE A 95 -10.72 -30.20 -5.06
C ILE A 95 -9.32 -29.70 -5.42
N ILE A 96 -8.99 -29.81 -6.70
CA ILE A 96 -7.80 -29.23 -7.33
C ILE A 96 -7.66 -27.80 -6.79
N VAL A 97 -6.60 -27.54 -6.02
CA VAL A 97 -6.31 -26.22 -5.43
C VAL A 97 -5.90 -25.29 -6.56
N SER A 98 -6.87 -24.83 -7.35
CA SER A 98 -6.69 -23.69 -8.23
C SER A 98 -6.60 -22.47 -7.32
N ARG A 99 -5.38 -22.01 -7.03
CA ARG A 99 -5.17 -20.70 -6.41
C ARG A 99 -6.05 -19.70 -7.18
N PRO A 100 -6.99 -19.01 -6.51
CA PRO A 100 -7.87 -18.09 -7.21
C PRO A 100 -7.00 -17.03 -7.90
N TRP A 101 -7.42 -16.59 -9.10
CA TRP A 101 -6.59 -15.76 -9.99
C TRP A 101 -6.06 -14.48 -9.31
N TYR A 102 -6.83 -13.93 -8.36
CA TYR A 102 -6.46 -12.74 -7.57
C TYR A 102 -5.28 -12.98 -6.60
N ALA A 103 -4.94 -14.24 -6.30
CA ALA A 103 -3.80 -14.65 -5.47
C ALA A 103 -2.55 -15.03 -6.28
N THR A 104 -2.65 -15.00 -7.62
CA THR A 104 -1.50 -15.25 -8.49
C THR A 104 -0.54 -14.07 -8.47
N TRP A 105 0.73 -14.34 -8.73
CA TRP A 105 1.77 -13.31 -8.83
C TRP A 105 1.43 -12.23 -9.87
N THR A 106 0.73 -12.61 -10.96
CA THR A 106 0.30 -11.68 -12.01
C THR A 106 -0.70 -10.65 -11.50
N ALA A 107 -1.74 -11.07 -10.75
CA ALA A 107 -2.72 -10.14 -10.18
C ALA A 107 -2.08 -9.19 -9.15
N LYS A 108 -1.15 -9.70 -8.34
CA LYS A 108 -0.34 -8.92 -7.39
C LYS A 108 0.40 -7.77 -8.09
N PHE A 109 1.09 -8.06 -9.21
CA PHE A 109 1.74 -7.02 -10.02
C PHE A 109 0.75 -6.01 -10.60
N ILE A 110 -0.40 -6.46 -11.10
CA ILE A 110 -1.44 -5.56 -11.64
C ILE A 110 -1.92 -4.60 -10.54
N TYR A 111 -2.24 -5.10 -9.34
CA TYR A 111 -2.65 -4.26 -8.22
C TYR A 111 -1.58 -3.25 -7.78
N ALA A 112 -0.29 -3.57 -7.92
CA ALA A 112 0.79 -2.63 -7.61
C ALA A 112 1.01 -1.59 -8.74
N ILE A 113 0.85 -2.00 -10.00
CA ILE A 113 1.08 -1.15 -11.18
C ILE A 113 -0.07 -0.16 -11.39
N VAL A 114 -1.32 -0.55 -11.15
CA VAL A 114 -2.51 0.32 -11.31
C VAL A 114 -2.41 1.63 -10.53
N PRO A 115 -2.15 1.66 -9.20
CA PRO A 115 -2.01 2.90 -8.43
C PRO A 115 -0.74 3.67 -8.81
N MET A 116 0.33 2.99 -9.22
CA MET A 116 1.54 3.63 -9.73
C MET A 116 1.27 4.40 -11.03
N LEU A 117 0.61 3.77 -12.00
CA LEU A 117 0.20 4.40 -13.26
C LEU A 117 -0.81 5.52 -13.02
N ALA A 118 -1.81 5.31 -12.15
CA ALA A 118 -2.78 6.34 -11.78
C ALA A 118 -2.11 7.59 -11.17
N GLY A 119 -1.12 7.38 -10.30
CA GLY A 119 -0.31 8.47 -9.73
C GLY A 119 0.48 9.24 -10.78
N TYR A 120 1.10 8.55 -11.74
CA TYR A 120 1.82 9.20 -12.85
C TYR A 120 0.87 9.97 -13.79
N VAL A 121 -0.30 9.40 -14.11
CA VAL A 121 -1.32 10.04 -14.96
C VAL A 121 -1.87 11.31 -14.29
N LEU A 122 -2.06 11.31 -12.97
CA LEU A 122 -2.48 12.51 -12.22
C LEU A 122 -1.42 13.62 -12.29
N ILE A 123 -0.14 13.30 -12.11
CA ILE A 123 0.96 14.26 -12.24
C ILE A 123 0.99 14.83 -13.66
N TRP A 124 0.86 13.95 -14.66
CA TRP A 124 0.81 14.35 -16.06
C TRP A 124 -0.36 15.31 -16.32
N LYS A 125 -1.58 14.97 -15.85
CA LYS A 125 -2.77 15.79 -16.00
C LYS A 125 -2.68 17.12 -15.24
N LEU A 126 -2.08 17.16 -14.06
CA LEU A 126 -1.86 18.40 -13.29
C LEU A 126 -0.81 19.29 -13.96
N LYS A 127 0.25 18.72 -14.54
CA LYS A 127 1.27 19.45 -15.30
C LYS A 127 0.74 19.95 -16.66
N HIS A 128 -0.24 19.26 -17.23
CA HIS A 128 -0.89 19.61 -18.50
C HIS A 128 -2.21 20.34 -18.30
N ARG A 129 -2.58 20.76 -17.06
CA ARG A 129 -3.64 21.77 -16.91
C ARG A 129 -3.09 23.06 -17.49
N PRO A 130 -3.62 23.54 -18.63
CA PRO A 130 -3.23 24.85 -19.12
C PRO A 130 -3.58 25.86 -18.03
N ALA A 131 -2.67 26.79 -17.76
CA ALA A 131 -2.90 27.92 -16.88
C ALA A 131 -4.15 28.66 -17.37
N ARG A 132 -5.31 28.32 -16.82
CA ARG A 132 -6.59 28.95 -17.12
C ARG A 132 -6.83 30.20 -16.26
N ASP A 133 -5.73 30.80 -15.76
CA ASP A 133 -5.72 31.97 -14.88
C ASP A 133 -4.83 33.11 -15.43
N GLN A 134 -4.52 33.13 -16.73
CA GLN A 134 -3.85 34.28 -17.38
C GLN A 134 -4.73 35.06 -18.37
N MET A 135 -6.05 34.89 -18.32
CA MET A 135 -7.00 35.68 -19.12
C MET A 135 -8.06 36.32 -18.23
N ILE A 136 -7.66 37.32 -17.43
CA ILE A 136 -8.54 38.43 -17.10
C ILE A 136 -7.70 39.70 -17.32
N PRO A 137 -7.98 40.48 -18.38
CA PRO A 137 -7.30 41.75 -18.65
C PRO A 137 -7.65 42.83 -17.63
#